data_AF-A0A942DB93-F1
#
_entry.id   AF-A0A942DB93-F1
#
_cell.length_a   1.000
_cell.length_b   1.000
_cell.length_c   1.000
_cell.angle_alpha   90.00
_cell.angle_beta   90.00
_cell.angle_gamma   90.00
#
_symmetry.space_group_name_H-M   'P 1'
#
loop_
_entity.id
_entity.type
_entity.pdbx_description
1 polymer ?
#
loop_
_entity_poly.entity_id
_entity_poly.type
_entity_poly.pdbx_seq_one_letter_code
_entity_poly.pdbx_strand_id
1 'polypeptide(L)'
;MTTLLSSLPVTTTYSTEIHALVEGKQSTDVSVGIAKRILAEVMMFRRVPTGATVCHAGCEQCAFTPLQKILKAIKQNAPVTFILPAFPGKSPNPEKVLGHLPDLAERLSLGFLGALGQRIKGFYKPGIEIILCSDGRVFSDVVGIEESDITDYQTEINHLLQELCLSNITVFNLDHFYKGLHFVQMRDELMKTYGQSLDFLKQKVRNGANPFATPEEKEANRMYSGITRFLFEDATHAGQIKSRSAVQKEARSKAYEVIRRSNAWSALLAEHFPDAVRLSIHPQTCGAKKLGIRLIGNESWMTPWHGVAVEGEEGYTLLKRSEAEALGATLVYSSNGRPSHYKLTREA
;
A
#
# COMPACT_ATOMS: atom_id res chain seq x y z
N MET A 1 15.98 11.51 -25.39
CA MET A 1 14.55 11.86 -25.44
C MET A 1 14.12 12.20 -24.04
N THR A 2 14.41 13.43 -23.64
CA THR A 2 14.33 13.93 -22.27
C THR A 2 13.38 15.12 -22.31
N THR A 3 12.11 14.94 -21.94
CA THR A 3 11.19 15.97 -21.41
C THR A 3 9.76 15.43 -21.35
N LEU A 4 9.18 15.41 -20.14
CA LEU A 4 7.82 15.86 -19.80
C LEU A 4 7.42 15.31 -18.41
N LEU A 5 8.01 15.91 -17.38
CA LEU A 5 7.46 15.94 -16.03
C LEU A 5 7.55 17.39 -15.57
N SER A 6 6.64 18.24 -16.06
CA SER A 6 6.51 19.62 -15.60
C SER A 6 5.14 19.85 -14.96
N SER A 7 5.21 20.23 -13.68
CA SER A 7 4.33 21.15 -12.95
C SER A 7 2.84 20.83 -12.82
N LEU A 8 2.47 20.24 -11.68
CA LEU A 8 1.20 20.58 -11.02
C LEU A 8 1.37 21.94 -10.29
N PRO A 9 0.36 22.81 -10.27
CA PRO A 9 0.47 24.14 -9.68
C PRO A 9 0.59 24.08 -8.16
N VAL A 10 1.68 24.63 -7.63
CA VAL A 10 1.84 24.94 -6.21
C VAL A 10 0.98 26.16 -5.91
N THR A 11 0.01 26.03 -5.03
CA THR A 11 -0.80 27.16 -4.54
C THR A 11 0.08 28.10 -3.71
N THR A 12 0.27 29.31 -4.24
CA THR A 12 1.20 30.36 -3.79
C THR A 12 0.95 30.84 -2.35
N THR A 13 -0.19 30.51 -1.75
CA THR A 13 -0.53 30.86 -0.36
C THR A 13 0.22 30.04 0.69
N TYR A 14 0.64 28.81 0.38
CA TYR A 14 1.36 27.93 1.32
C TYR A 14 2.82 28.34 1.57
N SER A 15 3.44 29.04 0.62
CA SER A 15 4.86 29.41 0.71
C SER A 15 5.12 30.53 1.73
N THR A 16 4.12 31.35 2.02
CA THR A 16 4.24 32.53 2.88
C THR A 16 4.09 32.18 4.36
N GLU A 17 3.21 31.23 4.71
CA GLU A 17 3.04 30.76 6.11
C GLU A 17 4.25 29.95 6.62
N ILE A 18 4.95 29.24 5.72
CA ILE A 18 6.18 28.51 6.07
C ILE A 18 7.34 29.48 6.32
N HIS A 19 7.43 30.59 5.58
CA HIS A 19 8.51 31.57 5.76
C HIS A 19 8.40 32.31 7.12
N ALA A 20 7.18 32.59 7.59
CA ALA A 20 6.96 33.27 8.87
C ALA A 20 7.28 32.39 10.10
N LEU A 21 7.41 31.07 9.94
CA LEU A 21 7.78 30.13 11.01
C LEU A 21 9.30 29.97 11.19
N VAL A 22 10.12 30.57 10.32
CA VAL A 22 11.59 30.36 10.30
C VAL A 22 12.35 31.44 11.07
N GLU A 23 11.71 32.54 11.46
CA GLU A 23 12.35 33.64 12.19
C GLU A 23 12.09 33.54 13.70
N GLY A 24 12.80 32.61 14.37
CA GLY A 24 13.09 32.74 15.80
C GLY A 24 12.94 31.50 16.67
N LYS A 25 13.95 30.60 16.65
CA LYS A 25 14.53 29.89 17.82
C LYS A 25 15.61 28.90 17.35
N GLN A 26 16.87 29.16 17.69
CA GLN A 26 18.00 28.37 17.22
C GLN A 26 18.15 27.02 17.94
N SER A 27 18.51 26.01 17.14
CA SER A 27 18.94 24.64 17.45
C SER A 27 17.86 23.55 17.63
N THR A 28 16.76 23.78 18.37
CA THR A 28 15.69 22.75 18.52
C THR A 28 14.59 22.80 17.47
N ASP A 29 14.56 23.82 16.61
CA ASP A 29 13.44 24.10 15.70
C ASP A 29 13.63 23.54 14.28
N VAL A 30 14.86 23.53 13.74
CA VAL A 30 15.12 23.13 12.35
C VAL A 30 14.78 21.66 12.10
N SER A 31 15.18 20.76 13.00
CA SER A 31 14.86 19.32 12.89
C SER A 31 13.35 19.06 12.97
N VAL A 32 12.62 19.85 13.77
CA VAL A 32 11.16 19.77 13.87
C VAL A 32 10.50 20.30 12.61
N GLY A 33 10.99 21.40 12.05
CA GLY A 33 10.55 21.93 10.75
C GLY A 33 10.72 20.91 9.63
N ILE A 34 11.91 20.29 9.53
CA ILE A 34 12.18 19.22 8.55
C ILE A 34 11.25 18.02 8.79
N ALA A 35 11.10 17.57 10.04
CA ALA A 35 10.26 16.42 10.35
C ALA A 35 8.79 16.64 9.96
N LYS A 36 8.24 17.82 10.28
CA LYS A 36 6.89 18.22 9.89
C LYS A 36 6.75 18.28 8.37
N ARG A 37 7.75 18.80 7.66
CA ARG A 37 7.76 18.86 6.20
C ARG A 37 7.79 17.48 5.54
N ILE A 38 8.62 16.55 6.05
CA ILE A 38 8.63 15.14 5.60
C ILE A 38 7.25 14.50 5.79
N LEU A 39 6.66 14.66 6.97
CA LEU A 39 5.34 14.10 7.25
C LEU A 39 4.26 14.72 6.34
N ALA A 40 4.33 16.02 6.10
CA ALA A 40 3.40 16.72 5.21
C ALA A 40 3.46 16.17 3.77
N GLU A 41 4.67 15.94 3.23
CA GLU A 41 4.86 15.33 1.90
C GLU A 41 4.15 13.97 1.77
N VAL A 42 4.23 13.13 2.80
CA VAL A 42 3.53 11.83 2.83
C VAL A 42 2.02 12.02 2.95
N MET A 43 1.58 12.94 3.82
CA MET A 43 0.17 13.18 4.13
C MET A 43 -0.62 13.80 2.97
N MET A 44 0.03 14.46 2.01
CA MET A 44 -0.62 14.89 0.76
C MET A 44 -1.26 13.72 -0.02
N PHE A 45 -0.71 12.52 0.14
CA PHE A 45 -1.17 11.32 -0.55
C PHE A 45 -2.00 10.41 0.35
N ARG A 46 -2.53 10.94 1.45
CA ARG A 46 -3.22 10.12 2.45
C ARG A 46 -4.46 9.43 1.89
N ARG A 47 -4.64 8.16 2.28
CA ARG A 47 -5.91 7.42 2.14
C ARG A 47 -6.71 7.46 3.45
N VAL A 48 -7.95 7.95 3.39
CA VAL A 48 -8.90 7.98 4.52
C VAL A 48 -10.20 7.24 4.18
N PRO A 49 -10.87 6.59 5.15
CA PRO A 49 -12.13 5.91 4.87
C PRO A 49 -13.21 6.88 4.37
N THR A 50 -14.13 6.39 3.53
CA THR A 50 -15.27 7.18 3.06
C THR A 50 -16.10 7.70 4.23
N GLY A 51 -16.44 8.99 4.22
CA GLY A 51 -17.21 9.64 5.28
C GLY A 51 -16.41 9.97 6.55
N ALA A 52 -15.11 9.65 6.62
CA ALA A 52 -14.24 10.11 7.70
C ALA A 52 -13.76 11.55 7.44
N THR A 53 -13.59 12.32 8.52
CA THR A 53 -12.99 13.65 8.44
C THR A 53 -11.57 13.57 7.87
N VAL A 54 -11.31 14.32 6.80
CA VAL A 54 -9.97 14.39 6.20
C VAL A 54 -9.07 15.21 7.11
N CYS A 55 -8.22 14.54 7.87
CA CYS A 55 -7.23 15.21 8.71
C CYS A 55 -6.10 15.78 7.81
N HIS A 56 -5.90 17.10 7.86
CA HIS A 56 -4.83 17.81 7.14
C HIS A 56 -3.42 17.45 7.69
N ALA A 57 -2.38 17.86 6.97
CA ALA A 57 -0.97 17.60 7.32
C ALA A 57 -0.58 18.06 8.74
N GLY A 58 -1.26 19.08 9.30
CA GLY A 58 -1.04 19.59 10.65
C GLY A 58 -1.76 18.86 11.78
N CYS A 59 -2.46 17.74 11.51
CA CYS A 59 -3.19 17.02 12.54
C CYS A 59 -2.26 16.40 13.60
N GLU A 60 -2.35 16.89 14.84
CA GLU A 60 -1.50 16.43 15.96
C GLU A 60 -1.66 14.93 16.24
N GLN A 61 -2.89 14.41 16.20
CA GLN A 61 -3.16 12.99 16.42
C GLN A 61 -2.47 12.10 15.39
N CYS A 62 -2.51 12.51 14.12
CA CYS A 62 -1.87 11.76 13.04
C CYS A 62 -0.34 11.92 13.04
N ALA A 63 0.14 13.07 13.54
CA ALA A 63 1.55 13.37 13.59
C ALA A 63 2.26 12.72 14.78
N PHE A 64 1.57 12.46 15.89
CA PHE A 64 2.19 12.07 17.16
C PHE A 64 3.23 10.94 17.03
N THR A 65 2.82 9.75 16.57
CA THR A 65 3.75 8.61 16.43
C THR A 65 4.72 8.76 15.25
N PRO A 66 4.28 9.13 14.03
CA PRO A 66 5.21 9.29 12.90
C PRO A 66 6.28 10.35 13.17
N LEU A 67 5.92 11.50 13.74
CA LEU A 67 6.85 12.60 13.95
C LEU A 67 7.95 12.23 14.95
N GLN A 68 7.65 11.44 15.98
CA GLN A 68 8.67 10.92 16.91
C GLN A 68 9.73 10.09 16.18
N LYS A 69 9.30 9.18 15.30
CA LYS A 69 10.20 8.33 14.51
C LYS A 69 11.02 9.13 13.50
N ILE A 70 10.38 10.05 12.79
CA ILE A 70 11.03 10.96 11.84
C ILE A 70 12.09 11.81 12.54
N LEU A 71 11.73 12.42 13.69
CA LEU A 71 12.66 13.23 14.49
C LEU A 71 13.85 12.42 14.99
N LYS A 72 13.65 11.17 15.38
CA LYS A 72 14.74 10.28 15.80
C LYS A 72 15.77 10.12 14.68
N ALA A 73 15.32 9.78 13.47
CA ALA A 73 16.20 9.62 12.31
C ALA A 73 16.90 10.93 11.92
N ILE A 74 16.18 12.07 11.93
CA ILE A 74 16.77 13.38 11.63
C ILE A 74 17.86 13.77 12.64
N LYS A 75 17.63 13.55 13.93
CA LYS A 75 18.64 13.82 14.97
C LYS A 75 19.90 12.97 14.81
N GLN A 76 19.80 11.83 14.14
CA GLN A 76 20.91 10.94 13.82
C GLN A 76 21.53 11.24 12.43
N ASN A 77 21.00 12.24 11.71
CA ASN A 77 21.37 12.53 10.32
C ASN A 77 21.26 11.29 9.40
N ALA A 78 20.26 10.44 9.67
CA ALA A 78 20.04 9.19 8.96
C ALA A 78 18.80 9.29 8.04
N PRO A 79 18.72 8.51 6.95
CA PRO A 79 17.49 8.43 6.17
C PRO A 79 16.29 8.05 7.06
N VAL A 80 15.13 8.66 6.81
CA VAL A 80 13.91 8.27 7.52
C VAL A 80 13.36 6.98 6.90
N THR A 81 13.28 5.91 7.68
CA THR A 81 12.75 4.63 7.21
C THR A 81 11.22 4.61 7.27
N PHE A 82 10.61 4.23 6.16
CA PHE A 82 9.20 3.89 6.03
C PHE A 82 9.05 2.42 5.69
N ILE A 83 8.06 1.75 6.28
CA ILE A 83 7.70 0.37 5.94
C ILE A 83 6.29 0.35 5.33
N LEU A 84 6.12 -0.37 4.23
CA LEU A 84 4.86 -0.44 3.48
C LEU A 84 4.54 -1.89 3.11
N PRO A 85 3.59 -2.55 3.80
CA PRO A 85 3.02 -3.82 3.34
C PRO A 85 2.21 -3.59 2.08
N ALA A 86 2.70 -4.15 0.98
CA ALA A 86 2.21 -3.94 -0.37
C ALA A 86 2.94 -4.89 -1.32
N PHE A 87 2.44 -4.97 -2.57
CA PHE A 87 3.05 -5.73 -3.66
C PHE A 87 3.18 -7.25 -3.34
N PRO A 88 2.11 -7.94 -2.90
CA PRO A 88 2.15 -9.37 -2.58
C PRO A 88 2.33 -10.28 -3.81
N GLY A 89 1.75 -9.88 -4.94
CA GLY A 89 1.47 -10.72 -6.10
C GLY A 89 0.16 -10.26 -6.74
N LYS A 90 -0.03 -10.54 -8.04
CA LYS A 90 -1.28 -10.20 -8.76
C LYS A 90 -2.45 -11.04 -8.28
N SER A 91 -3.66 -10.47 -8.35
CA SER A 91 -4.91 -11.21 -8.11
C SER A 91 -4.95 -12.49 -8.95
N PRO A 92 -5.42 -13.62 -8.40
CA PRO A 92 -5.60 -14.84 -9.18
C PRO A 92 -6.78 -14.76 -10.15
N ASN A 93 -7.58 -13.69 -10.09
CA ASN A 93 -8.70 -13.49 -10.99
C ASN A 93 -8.23 -12.90 -12.34
N PRO A 94 -8.30 -13.65 -13.45
CA PRO A 94 -7.86 -13.18 -14.76
C PRO A 94 -8.71 -12.05 -15.33
N GLU A 95 -9.92 -11.81 -14.81
CA GLU A 95 -10.77 -10.68 -15.19
C GLU A 95 -10.35 -9.38 -14.48
N LYS A 96 -9.45 -9.44 -13.50
CA LYS A 96 -8.96 -8.25 -12.80
C LYS A 96 -7.62 -7.75 -13.34
N VAL A 97 -6.76 -8.65 -13.79
CA VAL A 97 -5.36 -8.35 -14.12
C VAL A 97 -4.94 -8.91 -15.48
N LEU A 98 -3.79 -8.47 -16.01
CA LEU A 98 -3.26 -8.93 -17.29
C LEU A 98 -2.53 -10.29 -17.21
N GLY A 99 -2.03 -10.64 -16.03
CA GLY A 99 -1.25 -11.85 -15.77
C GLY A 99 -0.70 -11.83 -14.34
N HIS A 100 0.19 -12.77 -14.02
CA HIS A 100 0.76 -12.89 -12.67
C HIS A 100 1.94 -11.94 -12.40
N LEU A 101 2.56 -11.39 -13.44
CA LEU A 101 3.69 -10.47 -13.34
C LEU A 101 3.25 -9.01 -13.10
N PRO A 102 4.08 -8.17 -12.46
CA PRO A 102 3.93 -6.72 -12.44
C PRO A 102 3.76 -6.13 -13.85
N ASP A 103 2.86 -5.16 -13.98
CA ASP A 103 2.61 -4.44 -15.24
C ASP A 103 2.81 -2.92 -15.05
N LEU A 104 2.23 -2.09 -15.92
CA LEU A 104 2.39 -0.64 -15.80
C LEU A 104 1.84 -0.10 -14.47
N ALA A 105 0.84 -0.74 -13.86
CA ALA A 105 0.28 -0.29 -12.59
C ALA A 105 1.34 -0.30 -11.48
N GLU A 106 2.10 -1.39 -11.35
CA GLU A 106 3.21 -1.47 -10.41
C GLU A 106 4.31 -0.47 -10.74
N ARG A 107 4.69 -0.35 -12.01
CA ARG A 107 5.71 0.62 -12.46
C ARG A 107 5.36 2.05 -12.07
N LEU A 108 4.12 2.47 -12.32
CA LEU A 108 3.63 3.81 -11.94
C LEU A 108 3.68 4.01 -10.42
N SER A 109 3.33 2.97 -9.66
CA SER A 109 3.33 3.01 -8.19
C SER A 109 4.73 3.12 -7.61
N LEU A 110 5.67 2.34 -8.12
CA LEU A 110 7.07 2.41 -7.74
C LEU A 110 7.68 3.76 -8.12
N GLY A 111 7.39 4.25 -9.33
CA GLY A 111 7.79 5.59 -9.78
C GLY A 111 7.25 6.69 -8.87
N PHE A 112 5.99 6.60 -8.43
CA PHE A 112 5.40 7.52 -7.47
C PHE A 112 6.14 7.54 -6.12
N LEU A 113 6.41 6.36 -5.54
CA LEU A 113 7.15 6.23 -4.28
C LEU A 113 8.59 6.76 -4.43
N GLY A 114 9.23 6.51 -5.57
CA GLY A 114 10.53 7.05 -5.93
C GLY A 114 10.54 8.58 -5.99
N ALA A 115 9.56 9.16 -6.68
CA ALA A 115 9.40 10.61 -6.78
C ALA A 115 9.16 11.27 -5.41
N LEU A 116 8.40 10.63 -4.53
CA LEU A 116 8.26 11.07 -3.13
C LEU A 116 9.61 11.11 -2.42
N GLY A 117 10.43 10.06 -2.58
CA GLY A 117 11.77 10.01 -2.03
C GLY A 117 12.69 11.12 -2.54
N GLN A 118 12.66 11.40 -3.86
CA GLN A 118 13.45 12.49 -4.46
C GLN A 118 13.00 13.88 -3.99
N ARG A 119 11.69 14.12 -3.87
CA ARG A 119 11.17 15.39 -3.32
C ARG A 119 11.70 15.65 -1.91
N ILE A 120 11.66 14.64 -1.04
CA ILE A 120 12.16 14.76 0.33
C ILE A 120 13.68 14.94 0.34
N LYS A 121 14.42 14.21 -0.50
CA LYS A 121 15.89 14.37 -0.65
C LYS A 121 16.30 15.80 -1.07
N GLY A 122 15.41 16.52 -1.76
CA GLY A 122 15.60 17.91 -2.15
C GLY A 122 15.82 18.86 -0.96
N PHE A 123 15.18 18.61 0.18
CA PHE A 123 15.29 19.47 1.38
C PHE A 123 15.85 18.74 2.63
N TYR A 124 15.96 17.41 2.61
CA TYR A 124 16.60 16.61 3.64
C TYR A 124 17.60 15.66 3.01
N LYS A 125 18.90 15.99 3.05
CA LYS A 125 19.94 15.30 2.26
C LYS A 125 20.04 13.78 2.48
N PRO A 126 19.91 13.24 3.71
CA PRO A 126 19.85 11.79 3.91
C PRO A 126 18.64 11.13 3.22
N GLY A 127 17.56 11.88 3.01
CA GLY A 127 16.36 11.43 2.31
C GLY A 127 15.53 10.46 3.14
N ILE A 128 14.79 9.60 2.44
CA ILE A 128 13.99 8.53 3.04
C ILE A 128 14.34 7.20 2.41
N GLU A 129 14.10 6.13 3.15
CA GLU A 129 14.10 4.77 2.65
C GLU A 129 12.69 4.20 2.76
N ILE A 130 12.22 3.48 1.74
CA ILE A 130 10.94 2.78 1.77
C ILE A 130 11.21 1.29 1.64
N ILE A 131 10.88 0.53 2.67
CA ILE A 131 10.95 -0.93 2.65
C ILE A 131 9.56 -1.46 2.29
N LEU A 132 9.43 -2.05 1.11
CA LEU A 132 8.24 -2.77 0.66
C LEU A 132 8.19 -4.11 1.39
N CYS A 133 7.31 -4.21 2.38
CA CYS A 133 7.14 -5.42 3.18
C CYS A 133 6.14 -6.36 2.51
N SER A 134 6.53 -6.99 1.39
CA SER A 134 5.63 -7.86 0.63
C SER A 134 5.07 -8.97 1.50
N ASP A 135 3.75 -9.11 1.41
CA ASP A 135 2.93 -10.02 2.18
C ASP A 135 2.40 -11.19 1.33
N GLY A 136 2.96 -11.41 0.13
CA GLY A 136 2.60 -12.52 -0.74
C GLY A 136 2.72 -13.88 -0.05
N ARG A 137 3.90 -14.16 0.53
CA ARG A 137 4.17 -15.40 1.29
C ARG A 137 3.30 -15.59 2.53
N VAL A 138 2.81 -14.49 3.08
CA VAL A 138 1.92 -14.49 4.24
C VAL A 138 0.53 -15.00 3.84
N PHE A 139 0.10 -14.74 2.60
CA PHE A 139 -1.29 -14.94 2.19
C PHE A 139 -1.52 -15.96 1.07
N SER A 140 -0.50 -16.38 0.33
CA SER A 140 -0.57 -17.22 -0.88
C SER A 140 -1.72 -18.24 -0.91
N ASP A 141 -1.76 -19.16 0.04
CA ASP A 141 -2.75 -20.23 0.23
C ASP A 141 -4.17 -19.71 0.53
N VAL A 142 -4.31 -18.64 1.30
CA VAL A 142 -5.62 -18.10 1.66
C VAL A 142 -6.22 -17.25 0.54
N VAL A 143 -5.39 -16.53 -0.22
CA VAL A 143 -5.84 -15.74 -1.38
C VAL A 143 -5.86 -16.52 -2.70
N GLY A 144 -5.23 -17.69 -2.76
CA GLY A 144 -5.24 -18.56 -3.93
C GLY A 144 -4.24 -18.15 -5.01
N ILE A 145 -3.07 -17.64 -4.61
CA ILE A 145 -1.95 -17.32 -5.50
C ILE A 145 -0.89 -18.40 -5.33
N GLU A 146 -0.40 -18.96 -6.45
CA GLU A 146 0.66 -19.95 -6.44
C GLU A 146 1.98 -19.38 -5.88
N GLU A 147 2.74 -20.21 -5.17
CA GLU A 147 4.01 -19.79 -4.58
C GLU A 147 5.05 -19.44 -5.67
N SER A 148 5.00 -20.08 -6.84
CA SER A 148 5.83 -19.71 -8.00
C SER A 148 5.50 -18.30 -8.48
N ASP A 149 4.22 -17.96 -8.57
CA ASP A 149 3.77 -16.67 -9.10
C ASP A 149 4.20 -15.52 -8.19
N ILE A 150 4.20 -15.73 -6.87
CA ILE A 150 4.77 -14.78 -5.90
C ILE A 150 6.27 -14.62 -6.13
N THR A 151 7.00 -15.71 -6.39
CA THR A 151 8.45 -15.67 -6.67
C THR A 151 8.74 -14.84 -7.92
N ASP A 152 8.02 -15.13 -9.01
CA ASP A 152 8.13 -14.44 -10.28
C ASP A 152 7.79 -12.95 -10.12
N TYR A 153 6.71 -12.64 -9.41
CA TYR A 153 6.29 -11.28 -9.14
C TYR A 153 7.34 -10.50 -8.33
N GLN A 154 7.90 -11.09 -7.26
CA GLN A 154 8.95 -10.44 -6.47
C GLN A 154 10.25 -10.25 -7.28
N THR A 155 10.59 -11.20 -8.14
CA THR A 155 11.75 -11.09 -9.04
C THR A 155 11.57 -9.88 -9.97
N GLU A 156 10.40 -9.75 -10.58
CA GLU A 156 10.11 -8.65 -11.48
C GLU A 156 9.96 -7.30 -10.76
N ILE A 157 9.45 -7.25 -9.52
CA ILE A 157 9.49 -6.02 -8.71
C ILE A 157 10.93 -5.56 -8.50
N ASN A 158 11.86 -6.47 -8.18
CA ASN A 158 13.27 -6.12 -8.03
C ASN A 158 13.88 -5.63 -9.35
N HIS A 159 13.51 -6.24 -10.49
CA HIS A 159 13.92 -5.73 -11.81
C HIS A 159 13.39 -4.31 -12.07
N LEU A 160 12.12 -4.04 -11.78
CA LEU A 160 11.54 -2.70 -11.93
C LEU A 160 12.24 -1.67 -11.04
N LEU A 161 12.60 -2.02 -9.81
CA LEU A 161 13.37 -1.13 -8.93
C LEU A 161 14.74 -0.78 -9.53
N GLN A 162 15.42 -1.75 -10.14
CA GLN A 162 16.70 -1.53 -10.82
C GLN A 162 16.52 -0.67 -12.08
N GLU A 163 15.56 -1.00 -12.93
CA GLU A 163 15.29 -0.30 -14.19
C GLU A 163 14.90 1.17 -13.96
N LEU A 164 14.12 1.45 -12.91
CA LEU A 164 13.71 2.80 -12.52
C LEU A 164 14.76 3.53 -11.66
N CYS A 165 15.93 2.91 -11.39
CA CYS A 165 16.99 3.45 -10.54
C CYS A 165 16.53 3.86 -9.13
N LEU A 166 15.62 3.08 -8.52
CA LEU A 166 15.00 3.39 -7.24
C LEU A 166 15.80 2.84 -6.05
N SER A 167 17.02 3.34 -5.88
CA SER A 167 17.96 2.85 -4.86
C SER A 167 17.52 3.08 -3.40
N ASN A 168 16.50 3.92 -3.19
CA ASN A 168 15.93 4.22 -1.87
C ASN A 168 14.71 3.35 -1.52
N ILE A 169 14.40 2.36 -2.35
CA ILE A 169 13.32 1.42 -2.13
C ILE A 169 13.89 0.00 -2.09
N THR A 170 13.60 -0.73 -1.03
CA THR A 170 14.06 -2.11 -0.81
C THR A 170 12.87 -3.03 -0.56
N VAL A 171 13.05 -4.35 -0.64
CA VAL A 171 11.98 -5.33 -0.42
C VAL A 171 12.31 -6.21 0.78
N PHE A 172 11.33 -6.43 1.64
CA PHE A 172 11.39 -7.35 2.77
C PHE A 172 10.24 -8.36 2.70
N ASN A 173 10.59 -9.62 2.46
CA ASN A 173 9.66 -10.73 2.38
C ASN A 173 9.69 -11.60 3.65
N LEU A 174 8.69 -12.46 3.83
CA LEU A 174 8.65 -13.42 4.93
C LEU A 174 9.84 -14.41 4.88
N ASP A 175 10.27 -14.80 3.69
CA ASP A 175 11.40 -15.71 3.46
C ASP A 175 12.77 -15.06 3.74
N HIS A 176 12.86 -13.72 3.73
CA HIS A 176 14.06 -13.01 4.20
C HIS A 176 14.24 -13.16 5.72
N PHE A 177 13.13 -13.30 6.46
CA PHE A 177 13.13 -13.48 7.92
C PHE A 177 13.29 -14.96 8.31
N TYR A 178 12.44 -15.83 7.77
CA TYR A 178 12.44 -17.27 8.07
C TYR A 178 13.27 -18.07 7.06
N LYS A 179 14.57 -17.77 6.98
CA LYS A 179 15.49 -18.40 6.03
C LYS A 179 15.54 -19.92 6.20
N GLY A 180 15.46 -20.65 5.08
CA GLY A 180 15.60 -22.11 5.05
C GLY A 180 14.35 -22.92 5.43
N LEU A 181 13.25 -22.26 5.81
CA LEU A 181 11.96 -22.94 6.01
C LEU A 181 11.20 -23.09 4.69
N HIS A 182 10.31 -24.08 4.62
CA HIS A 182 9.31 -24.14 3.55
C HIS A 182 8.21 -23.09 3.78
N PHE A 183 7.55 -22.59 2.73
CA PHE A 183 6.59 -21.48 2.84
C PHE A 183 5.45 -21.73 3.84
N VAL A 184 4.93 -22.97 3.92
CA VAL A 184 3.93 -23.35 4.92
C VAL A 184 4.47 -23.20 6.34
N GLN A 185 5.70 -23.69 6.60
CA GLN A 185 6.33 -23.60 7.91
C GLN A 185 6.61 -22.15 8.32
N MET A 186 6.94 -21.27 7.37
CA MET A 186 7.09 -19.84 7.65
C MET A 186 5.79 -19.22 8.17
N ARG A 187 4.65 -19.59 7.57
CA ARG A 187 3.33 -19.13 8.01
C ARG A 187 2.97 -19.70 9.38
N ASP A 188 3.30 -20.96 9.63
CA ASP A 188 3.07 -21.60 10.94
C ASP A 188 3.88 -20.91 12.04
N GLU A 189 5.17 -20.63 11.83
CA GLU A 189 6.01 -19.92 12.82
C GLU A 189 5.57 -18.46 13.00
N LEU A 190 5.17 -17.76 11.92
CA LEU A 190 4.56 -16.42 12.03
C LEU A 190 3.32 -16.44 12.92
N MET A 191 2.42 -17.40 12.70
CA MET A 191 1.15 -17.49 13.42
C MET A 191 1.32 -18.01 14.85
N LYS A 192 2.30 -18.87 15.10
CA LYS A 192 2.65 -19.34 16.44
C LYS A 192 3.16 -18.21 17.33
N THR A 193 3.99 -17.32 16.79
CA THR A 193 4.59 -16.22 17.56
C THR A 193 3.67 -15.00 17.66
N TYR A 194 3.01 -14.62 16.56
CA TYR A 194 2.28 -13.36 16.46
C TYR A 194 0.77 -13.51 16.19
N GLY A 195 0.29 -14.72 15.97
CA GLY A 195 -1.10 -14.99 15.62
C GLY A 195 -2.05 -14.83 16.81
N GLN A 196 -3.15 -14.12 16.59
CA GLN A 196 -4.26 -14.06 17.54
C GLN A 196 -5.18 -15.27 17.38
N SER A 197 -5.94 -15.63 18.42
CA SER A 197 -6.94 -16.71 18.29
C SER A 197 -8.07 -16.31 17.35
N LEU A 198 -8.61 -17.29 16.62
CA LEU A 198 -9.70 -17.08 15.69
C LEU A 198 -10.98 -16.60 16.40
N ASP A 199 -11.27 -17.17 17.58
CA ASP A 199 -12.48 -16.83 18.35
C ASP A 199 -12.43 -15.39 18.88
N PHE A 200 -11.27 -14.94 19.34
CA PHE A 200 -11.07 -13.55 19.74
C PHE A 200 -11.35 -12.59 18.57
N LEU A 201 -10.82 -12.90 17.38
CA LEU A 201 -11.08 -12.07 16.21
C LEU A 201 -12.56 -12.08 15.81
N LYS A 202 -13.21 -13.25 15.79
CA LYS A 202 -14.65 -13.37 15.49
C LYS A 202 -15.49 -12.53 16.44
N GLN A 203 -15.18 -12.58 17.74
CA GLN A 203 -15.86 -11.77 18.75
C GLN A 203 -15.66 -10.27 18.49
N LYS A 204 -14.41 -9.84 18.23
CA LYS A 204 -14.07 -8.45 17.94
C LYS A 204 -14.80 -7.93 16.69
N VAL A 205 -14.83 -8.72 15.62
CA VAL A 205 -15.56 -8.39 14.37
C VAL A 205 -17.06 -8.29 14.61
N ARG A 206 -17.65 -9.22 15.37
CA ARG A 206 -19.08 -9.19 15.71
C ARG A 206 -19.44 -7.96 16.53
N ASN A 207 -18.63 -7.63 17.53
CA ASN A 207 -18.85 -6.46 18.37
C ASN A 207 -18.79 -5.16 17.57
N GLY A 208 -17.92 -5.08 16.55
CA GLY A 208 -17.74 -3.89 15.73
C GLY A 208 -18.97 -3.41 14.94
N ALA A 209 -20.02 -4.23 14.82
CA ALA A 209 -21.30 -3.81 14.24
C ALA A 209 -22.15 -2.97 15.21
N ASN A 210 -21.79 -2.93 16.50
CA ASN A 210 -22.51 -2.19 17.52
C ASN A 210 -22.17 -0.68 17.46
N PRO A 211 -23.16 0.24 17.57
CA PRO A 211 -22.91 1.69 17.66
C PRO A 211 -21.88 2.10 18.73
N PHE A 212 -21.87 1.40 19.87
CA PHE A 212 -21.01 1.66 21.02
C PHE A 212 -19.69 0.88 20.98
N ALA A 213 -19.39 0.18 19.89
CA ALA A 213 -18.15 -0.56 19.74
C ALA A 213 -16.93 0.37 19.82
N THR A 214 -15.84 -0.18 20.35
CA THR A 214 -14.54 0.49 20.39
C THR A 214 -14.04 0.80 18.97
N PRO A 215 -13.17 1.80 18.79
CA PRO A 215 -12.56 2.09 17.48
C PRO A 215 -11.90 0.86 16.84
N GLU A 216 -11.24 0.02 17.65
CA GLU A 216 -10.58 -1.19 17.19
C GLU A 216 -11.56 -2.28 16.73
N GLU A 217 -12.72 -2.41 17.40
CA GLU A 217 -13.78 -3.34 16.98
C GLU A 217 -14.45 -2.87 15.69
N LYS A 218 -14.77 -1.58 15.58
CA LYS A 218 -15.31 -0.96 14.36
C LYS A 218 -14.36 -1.19 13.18
N GLU A 219 -13.06 -0.98 13.39
CA GLU A 219 -12.05 -1.24 12.38
C GLU A 219 -11.95 -2.72 12.00
N ALA A 220 -11.99 -3.64 12.97
CA ALA A 220 -11.99 -5.08 12.68
C ALA A 220 -13.20 -5.50 11.82
N ASN A 221 -14.39 -4.97 12.12
CA ASN A 221 -15.60 -5.21 11.34
C ASN A 221 -15.50 -4.64 9.91
N ARG A 222 -14.98 -3.41 9.78
CA ARG A 222 -14.74 -2.77 8.48
C ARG A 222 -13.77 -3.58 7.63
N MET A 223 -12.65 -4.01 8.21
CA MET A 223 -11.65 -4.85 7.55
C MET A 223 -12.24 -6.19 7.13
N TYR A 224 -13.02 -6.85 8.01
CA TYR A 224 -13.70 -8.10 7.68
C TYR A 224 -14.66 -7.95 6.49
N SER A 225 -15.47 -6.89 6.48
CA SER A 225 -16.39 -6.61 5.39
C SER A 225 -15.65 -6.35 4.07
N GLY A 226 -14.59 -5.53 4.12
CA GLY A 226 -13.76 -5.21 2.96
C GLY A 226 -13.05 -6.42 2.37
N ILE A 227 -12.38 -7.21 3.23
CA ILE A 227 -11.65 -8.42 2.81
C ILE A 227 -12.61 -9.50 2.32
N THR A 228 -13.77 -9.67 2.95
CA THR A 228 -14.78 -10.62 2.47
C THR A 228 -15.24 -10.27 1.05
N ARG A 229 -15.54 -9.00 0.79
CA ARG A 229 -15.91 -8.53 -0.56
C ARG A 229 -14.76 -8.78 -1.55
N PHE A 230 -13.54 -8.42 -1.14
CA PHE A 230 -12.35 -8.61 -1.96
C PHE A 230 -12.14 -10.08 -2.36
N LEU A 231 -12.13 -11.01 -1.39
CA LEU A 231 -11.95 -12.44 -1.65
C LEU A 231 -13.11 -13.04 -2.46
N PHE A 232 -14.32 -12.52 -2.28
CA PHE A 232 -15.47 -12.92 -3.07
C PHE A 232 -15.31 -12.52 -4.53
N GLU A 233 -14.85 -11.28 -4.80
CA GLU A 233 -14.57 -10.80 -6.15
C GLU A 233 -13.41 -11.59 -6.79
N ASP A 234 -12.35 -11.89 -6.06
CA ASP A 234 -11.22 -12.69 -6.58
C ASP A 234 -11.63 -14.12 -6.97
N ALA A 235 -12.57 -14.71 -6.23
CA ALA A 235 -13.07 -16.05 -6.52
C ALA A 235 -14.21 -16.09 -7.55
N THR A 236 -14.72 -14.94 -7.99
CA THR A 236 -15.82 -14.82 -8.96
C THR A 236 -15.27 -14.45 -10.34
N HIS A 237 -15.03 -15.45 -11.18
CA HIS A 237 -14.52 -15.29 -12.54
C HIS A 237 -15.06 -16.40 -13.45
N ALA A 238 -14.96 -16.19 -14.77
CA ALA A 238 -15.26 -17.19 -15.77
C ALA A 238 -14.45 -18.48 -15.52
N GLY A 239 -15.13 -19.63 -15.51
CA GLY A 239 -14.53 -20.94 -15.20
C GLY A 239 -14.65 -21.39 -13.74
N GLN A 240 -15.09 -20.53 -12.82
CA GLN A 240 -15.47 -20.94 -11.46
C GLN A 240 -16.71 -21.85 -11.50
N ILE A 241 -16.66 -22.98 -10.79
CA ILE A 241 -17.75 -23.99 -10.75
C ILE A 241 -18.59 -23.92 -9.47
N LYS A 242 -18.10 -23.25 -8.42
CA LYS A 242 -18.81 -23.13 -7.14
C LYS A 242 -20.01 -22.20 -7.26
N SER A 243 -21.08 -22.51 -6.52
CA SER A 243 -22.22 -21.61 -6.42
C SER A 243 -21.82 -20.27 -5.76
N ARG A 244 -22.52 -19.19 -6.11
CA ARG A 244 -22.30 -17.87 -5.51
C ARG A 244 -22.34 -17.90 -3.98
N SER A 245 -23.25 -18.68 -3.40
CA SER A 245 -23.37 -18.84 -1.94
C SER A 245 -22.19 -19.61 -1.33
N ALA A 246 -21.65 -20.62 -2.01
CA ALA A 246 -20.46 -21.34 -1.59
C ALA A 246 -19.22 -20.41 -1.62
N VAL A 247 -19.03 -19.64 -2.70
CA VAL A 247 -17.96 -18.64 -2.80
C VAL A 247 -18.07 -17.61 -1.68
N GLN A 248 -19.27 -17.10 -1.42
CA GLN A 248 -19.52 -16.16 -0.33
C GLN A 248 -19.19 -16.74 1.06
N LYS A 249 -19.50 -18.02 1.30
CA LYS A 249 -19.20 -18.71 2.55
C LYS A 249 -17.69 -18.89 2.73
N GLU A 250 -16.98 -19.30 1.68
CA GLU A 250 -15.52 -19.45 1.69
C GLU A 250 -14.82 -18.11 1.90
N ALA A 251 -15.24 -17.06 1.18
CA ALA A 251 -14.69 -15.71 1.33
C ALA A 251 -14.81 -15.19 2.76
N ARG A 252 -15.96 -15.41 3.42
CA ARG A 252 -16.16 -15.05 4.84
C ARG A 252 -15.22 -15.82 5.77
N SER A 253 -15.03 -17.12 5.54
CA SER A 253 -14.12 -17.94 6.34
C SER A 253 -12.67 -17.49 6.18
N LYS A 254 -12.22 -17.35 4.94
CA LYS A 254 -10.86 -16.91 4.58
C LYS A 254 -10.57 -15.48 5.04
N ALA A 255 -11.57 -14.59 5.07
CA ALA A 255 -11.38 -13.22 5.53
C ALA A 255 -10.86 -13.14 6.97
N TYR A 256 -11.32 -14.02 7.86
CA TYR A 256 -10.76 -14.08 9.21
C TYR A 256 -9.27 -14.43 9.19
N GLU A 257 -8.87 -15.41 8.40
CA GLU A 257 -7.47 -15.83 8.34
C GLU A 257 -6.57 -14.76 7.72
N VAL A 258 -7.03 -14.08 6.67
CA VAL A 258 -6.32 -12.92 6.10
C VAL A 258 -6.10 -11.82 7.15
N ILE A 259 -7.12 -11.50 7.96
CA ILE A 259 -6.97 -10.48 9.02
C ILE A 259 -6.01 -10.97 10.11
N ARG A 260 -6.11 -12.23 10.55
CA ARG A 260 -5.22 -12.80 11.57
C ARG A 260 -3.76 -12.71 11.12
N ARG A 261 -3.49 -13.13 9.89
CA ARG A 261 -2.14 -13.10 9.31
C ARG A 261 -1.66 -11.68 9.03
N SER A 262 -2.54 -10.76 8.62
CA SER A 262 -2.20 -9.33 8.47
C SER A 262 -1.82 -8.69 9.81
N ASN A 263 -2.51 -9.05 10.88
CA ASN A 263 -2.17 -8.61 12.24
C ASN A 263 -0.84 -9.21 12.70
N ALA A 264 -0.61 -10.51 12.46
CA ALA A 264 0.64 -11.19 12.79
C ALA A 264 1.83 -10.58 12.03
N TRP A 265 1.68 -10.35 10.72
CA TRP A 265 2.68 -9.66 9.89
C TRP A 265 2.94 -8.23 10.38
N SER A 266 1.89 -7.51 10.78
CA SER A 266 2.05 -6.17 11.36
C SER A 266 2.82 -6.19 12.68
N ALA A 267 2.65 -7.22 13.50
CA ALA A 267 3.37 -7.36 14.76
C ALA A 267 4.85 -7.70 14.53
N LEU A 268 5.15 -8.67 13.65
CA LEU A 268 6.52 -8.99 13.24
C LEU A 268 7.24 -7.74 12.73
N LEU A 269 6.61 -6.99 11.82
CA LEU A 269 7.24 -5.79 11.26
C LEU A 269 7.43 -4.67 12.28
N ALA A 270 6.55 -4.57 13.29
CA ALA A 270 6.73 -3.60 14.37
C ALA A 270 7.92 -3.97 15.29
N GLU A 271 8.17 -5.26 15.49
CA GLU A 271 9.35 -5.75 16.22
C GLU A 271 10.63 -5.62 15.40
N HIS A 272 10.59 -5.98 14.12
CA HIS A 272 11.75 -5.97 13.23
C HIS A 272 12.17 -4.56 12.79
N PHE A 273 11.21 -3.63 12.66
CA PHE A 273 11.45 -2.25 12.25
C PHE A 273 10.83 -1.25 13.25
N PRO A 274 11.30 -1.21 14.51
CA PRO A 274 10.65 -0.44 15.58
C PRO A 274 10.67 1.07 15.30
N ASP A 275 11.70 1.55 14.61
CA ASP A 275 11.89 2.97 14.29
C ASP A 275 11.28 3.40 12.95
N ALA A 276 10.71 2.47 12.17
CA ALA A 276 10.14 2.82 10.87
C ALA A 276 8.74 3.44 10.98
N VAL A 277 8.46 4.45 10.16
CA VAL A 277 7.11 4.99 10.00
C VAL A 277 6.26 3.98 9.21
N ARG A 278 5.11 3.61 9.78
CA ARG A 278 4.25 2.57 9.21
C ARG A 278 3.29 3.14 8.18
N LEU A 279 3.55 2.88 6.90
CA LEU A 279 2.59 3.13 5.82
C LEU A 279 1.60 1.97 5.68
N SER A 280 0.53 2.20 4.93
CA SER A 280 -0.52 1.23 4.63
C SER A 280 -1.16 1.56 3.29
N ILE A 281 -1.49 0.53 2.50
CA ILE A 281 -2.32 0.71 1.30
C ILE A 281 -3.82 0.82 1.63
N HIS A 282 -4.22 0.45 2.85
CA HIS A 282 -5.60 0.58 3.30
C HIS A 282 -5.83 1.95 3.93
N PRO A 283 -7.02 2.55 3.74
CA PRO A 283 -7.34 3.81 4.39
C PRO A 283 -7.29 3.70 5.91
N GLN A 284 -6.77 4.74 6.56
CA GLN A 284 -6.56 4.79 8.00
C GLN A 284 -7.27 6.00 8.61
N THR A 285 -7.93 5.79 9.75
CA THR A 285 -8.60 6.85 10.51
C THR A 285 -7.60 7.83 11.11
N CYS A 286 -8.10 8.97 11.60
CA CYS A 286 -7.29 9.96 12.29
C CYS A 286 -6.67 9.36 13.57
N GLY A 287 -5.39 9.61 13.83
CA GLY A 287 -4.68 9.06 14.99
C GLY A 287 -4.27 7.58 14.89
N ALA A 288 -4.57 6.90 13.77
CA ALA A 288 -4.13 5.52 13.57
C ALA A 288 -2.59 5.42 13.57
N LYS A 289 -2.07 4.31 14.11
CA LYS A 289 -0.63 4.02 14.11
C LYS A 289 -0.04 3.85 12.70
N LYS A 290 -0.90 3.63 11.70
CA LYS A 290 -0.55 3.43 10.30
C LYS A 290 -0.99 4.66 9.50
N LEU A 291 -0.21 5.06 8.51
CA LEU A 291 -0.55 6.11 7.56
C LEU A 291 -0.99 5.48 6.24
N GLY A 292 -2.27 5.62 5.90
CA GLY A 292 -2.77 5.22 4.58
C GLY A 292 -2.13 6.08 3.49
N ILE A 293 -1.56 5.49 2.44
CA ILE A 293 -0.93 6.20 1.33
C ILE A 293 -1.50 5.71 -0.02
N ARG A 294 -1.73 6.63 -0.95
CA ARG A 294 -2.08 6.34 -2.34
C ARG A 294 -0.84 5.84 -3.10
N LEU A 295 -1.05 4.97 -4.08
CA LEU A 295 0.02 4.46 -4.93
C LEU A 295 -0.07 4.98 -6.37
N ILE A 296 -1.27 5.29 -6.87
CA ILE A 296 -1.49 5.81 -8.23
C ILE A 296 -2.52 6.94 -8.19
N GLY A 297 -2.20 8.09 -8.79
CA GLY A 297 -3.13 9.16 -9.15
C GLY A 297 -4.22 9.53 -8.13
N ASN A 298 -5.42 9.85 -8.66
CA ASN A 298 -6.64 10.15 -7.89
C ASN A 298 -7.43 8.88 -7.49
N GLU A 299 -6.76 7.75 -7.42
CA GLU A 299 -7.36 6.46 -7.13
C GLU A 299 -7.72 6.34 -5.63
N SER A 300 -8.92 5.83 -5.33
CA SER A 300 -9.48 5.87 -3.97
C SER A 300 -9.44 4.55 -3.20
N TRP A 301 -9.37 3.36 -3.83
CA TRP A 301 -9.51 2.07 -3.15
C TRP A 301 -8.76 0.86 -3.72
N MET A 302 -8.58 0.77 -5.04
CA MET A 302 -7.85 -0.28 -5.74
C MET A 302 -6.34 -0.21 -5.47
N THR A 303 -5.68 -1.34 -5.64
CA THR A 303 -4.21 -1.44 -5.58
C THR A 303 -3.71 -2.02 -6.89
N PRO A 304 -2.45 -1.73 -7.27
CA PRO A 304 -1.90 -2.09 -8.59
C PRO A 304 -2.04 -3.56 -8.95
N TRP A 305 -1.96 -4.44 -7.96
CA TRP A 305 -2.04 -5.88 -8.13
C TRP A 305 -3.48 -6.43 -8.21
N HIS A 306 -4.50 -5.57 -8.14
CA HIS A 306 -5.92 -5.94 -8.25
C HIS A 306 -6.62 -5.32 -9.46
N GLY A 307 -5.86 -4.77 -10.39
CA GLY A 307 -6.37 -4.07 -11.55
C GLY A 307 -5.32 -3.92 -12.64
N VAL A 308 -5.66 -3.10 -13.62
CA VAL A 308 -4.81 -2.68 -14.73
C VAL A 308 -4.75 -1.16 -14.75
N ALA A 309 -3.60 -0.61 -15.15
CA ALA A 309 -3.53 0.80 -15.48
C ALA A 309 -4.34 1.08 -16.75
N VAL A 310 -5.10 2.18 -16.75
CA VAL A 310 -5.84 2.67 -17.90
C VAL A 310 -5.42 4.10 -18.18
N GLU A 311 -4.82 4.33 -19.35
CA GLU A 311 -4.45 5.65 -19.85
C GLU A 311 -5.70 6.38 -20.33
N GLY A 312 -5.97 7.54 -19.72
CA GLY A 312 -6.97 8.52 -20.16
C GLY A 312 -6.35 9.91 -20.35
N GLU A 313 -7.19 10.93 -20.54
CA GLU A 313 -6.73 12.31 -20.84
C GLU A 313 -5.98 12.97 -19.67
N GLU A 314 -6.46 12.74 -18.44
CA GLU A 314 -5.88 13.30 -17.21
C GLU A 314 -4.75 12.43 -16.61
N GLY A 315 -4.33 11.39 -17.33
CA GLY A 315 -3.32 10.42 -16.90
C GLY A 315 -3.91 9.04 -16.64
N TYR A 316 -3.32 8.32 -15.68
CA TYR A 316 -3.63 6.92 -15.43
C TYR A 316 -4.61 6.72 -14.28
N THR A 317 -5.58 5.84 -14.48
CA THR A 317 -6.46 5.31 -13.42
C THR A 317 -6.30 3.79 -13.29
N LEU A 318 -6.82 3.21 -12.21
CA LEU A 318 -6.89 1.76 -12.04
C LEU A 318 -8.31 1.28 -12.22
N LEU A 319 -8.50 0.30 -13.10
CA LEU A 319 -9.76 -0.44 -13.28
C LEU A 319 -9.50 -1.93 -13.21
N LYS A 320 -10.55 -2.74 -13.03
CA LYS A 320 -10.43 -4.17 -13.33
C LYS A 320 -10.24 -4.34 -14.84
N ARG A 321 -9.50 -5.36 -15.25
CA ARG A 321 -9.34 -5.68 -16.68
C ARG A 321 -10.69 -5.78 -17.41
N SER A 322 -11.66 -6.51 -16.86
CA SER A 322 -12.99 -6.65 -17.45
C SER A 322 -13.76 -5.33 -17.57
N GLU A 323 -13.56 -4.41 -16.63
CA GLU A 323 -14.12 -3.06 -16.70
C GLU A 323 -13.45 -2.23 -17.80
N ALA A 324 -12.12 -2.31 -17.94
CA ALA A 324 -11.39 -1.64 -19.02
C ALA A 324 -11.81 -2.17 -20.41
N GLU A 325 -11.95 -3.49 -20.55
CA GLU A 325 -12.43 -4.14 -21.78
C GLU A 325 -13.89 -3.74 -22.10
N ALA A 326 -14.76 -3.67 -21.09
CA ALA A 326 -16.16 -3.24 -21.26
C ALA A 326 -16.30 -1.77 -21.69
N LEU A 327 -15.32 -0.92 -21.34
CA LEU A 327 -15.24 0.46 -21.80
C LEU A 327 -14.64 0.60 -23.21
N GLY A 328 -14.34 -0.51 -23.90
CA GLY A 328 -13.72 -0.48 -25.23
C GLY A 328 -12.26 -0.03 -25.23
N ALA A 329 -11.58 -0.08 -24.07
CA ALA A 329 -10.17 0.28 -24.00
C ALA A 329 -9.31 -0.72 -24.78
N THR A 330 -8.27 -0.24 -25.45
CA THR A 330 -7.36 -1.07 -26.24
C THR A 330 -6.15 -1.49 -25.41
N LEU A 331 -5.77 -2.76 -25.47
CA LEU A 331 -4.59 -3.28 -24.79
C LEU A 331 -3.30 -2.77 -25.47
N VAL A 332 -2.40 -2.20 -24.67
CA VAL A 332 -1.08 -1.74 -25.07
C VAL A 332 -0.02 -2.73 -24.59
N TYR A 333 0.94 -3.01 -25.47
CA TYR A 333 2.07 -3.90 -25.18
C TYR A 333 3.35 -3.09 -24.93
N SER A 334 4.19 -3.56 -24.01
CA SER A 334 5.53 -3.01 -23.79
C SER A 334 6.48 -3.35 -24.94
N SER A 335 7.64 -2.71 -24.96
CA SER A 335 8.69 -2.93 -25.99
C SER A 335 9.19 -4.38 -26.08
N ASN A 336 9.06 -5.16 -25.01
CA ASN A 336 9.39 -6.59 -24.97
C ASN A 336 8.20 -7.52 -25.32
N GLY A 337 7.09 -6.96 -25.82
CA GLY A 337 5.91 -7.73 -26.26
C GLY A 337 5.00 -8.23 -25.14
N ARG A 338 5.19 -7.82 -23.88
CA ARG A 338 4.29 -8.18 -22.77
C ARG A 338 3.08 -7.22 -22.70
N PRO A 339 1.89 -7.70 -22.29
CA PRO A 339 0.78 -6.82 -21.95
C PRO A 339 1.20 -5.79 -20.88
N SER A 340 0.89 -4.51 -21.09
CA SER A 340 1.36 -3.43 -20.22
C SER A 340 0.23 -2.70 -19.50
N HIS A 341 -0.76 -2.22 -20.24
CA HIS A 341 -1.88 -1.40 -19.74
C HIS A 341 -2.95 -1.27 -20.82
N TYR A 342 -4.09 -0.66 -20.47
CA TYR A 342 -5.12 -0.30 -21.44
C TYR A 342 -5.08 1.20 -21.75
N LYS A 343 -5.57 1.57 -22.93
CA LYS A 343 -5.76 2.96 -23.35
C LYS A 343 -7.20 3.18 -23.79
N LEU A 344 -7.85 4.20 -23.24
CA LEU A 344 -9.14 4.66 -23.73
C LEU A 344 -8.93 5.51 -24.99
N THR A 345 -9.32 4.98 -26.14
CA THR A 345 -9.41 5.75 -27.39
C THR A 345 -10.73 6.52 -27.39
N ARG A 346 -10.71 7.82 -27.72
CA ARG A 346 -11.96 8.55 -28.01
C ARG A 346 -12.73 7.78 -29.09
N GLU A 347 -14.03 7.58 -28.90
CA GLU A 347 -14.91 7.32 -30.04
C GLU A 347 -14.69 8.48 -31.04
N ALA A 348 -14.36 8.14 -32.28
CA ALA A 348 -14.08 9.09 -33.35
C ALA A 348 -15.36 9.77 -33.85
#